data_AF-X1TC94-F1
#
_entry.id   AF-X1TC94-F1
#
_cell.length_a   1.000
_cell.length_b   1.000
_cell.length_c   1.000
_cell.angle_alpha   90.00
_cell.angle_beta   90.00
_cell.angle_gamma   90.00
#
_symmetry.space_group_name_H-M   'P 1'
#
loop_
_entity.id
_entity.type
_entity.pdbx_description
1 polymer ?
#
loop_
_entity_poly.entity_id
_entity_poly.type
_entity_poly.pdbx_seq_one_letter_code
_entity_poly.pdbx_strand_id
1 'polypeptide(L)'
;MKKQLLKRPSLQNLIQVGRVIISEFDPKRFTYLNLKGEWEENPKTLIDRISSELLYQMWRMGEEKQFLFIPNIFSLFASDRTWLITKKIKLARLEKPKVRPESLKEDEIDEKIIQSYSSGGRSEKVYPFLIILEVLAWILHYEATRLNAESFVHDWDTAAKVQKQESINNRFAEICLPCTRISVDSYNGSLF
;
A
#
# COMPACT_ATOMS: atom_id res chain seq x y z
N MET A 1 -24.21 -11.51 16.18
CA MET A 1 -23.21 -11.97 15.18
C MET A 1 -21.82 -11.64 15.72
N LYS A 2 -20.85 -12.55 15.64
CA LYS A 2 -19.45 -12.24 15.98
C LYS A 2 -18.95 -11.22 14.95
N LYS A 3 -18.47 -10.06 15.42
CA LYS A 3 -17.79 -9.11 14.56
C LYS A 3 -16.52 -9.74 14.00
N GLN A 4 -16.34 -9.57 12.70
CA GLN A 4 -15.23 -10.16 11.97
C GLN A 4 -14.07 -9.18 11.97
N LEU A 5 -12.94 -9.60 12.52
CA LEU A 5 -11.78 -8.74 12.71
C LEU A 5 -10.65 -9.16 11.78
N LEU A 6 -10.03 -8.18 11.12
CA LEU A 6 -8.80 -8.36 10.36
C LEU A 6 -7.63 -8.49 11.34
N LYS A 7 -7.45 -9.73 11.80
CA LYS A 7 -6.36 -10.08 12.69
C LYS A 7 -5.03 -9.78 12.03
N ARG A 8 -4.08 -9.34 12.85
CA ARG A 8 -2.67 -9.20 12.47
C ARG A 8 -2.19 -10.51 11.81
N PRO A 9 -1.59 -10.44 10.62
CA PRO A 9 -1.08 -11.64 9.97
C PRO A 9 0.19 -12.13 10.68
N SER A 10 0.39 -13.45 10.73
CA SER A 10 1.71 -14.00 11.04
C SER A 10 2.60 -13.89 9.80
N LEU A 11 3.92 -13.75 10.00
CA LEU A 11 4.87 -13.70 8.88
C LEU A 11 4.82 -14.99 8.05
N GLN A 12 4.62 -16.14 8.68
CA GLN A 12 4.46 -17.42 7.98
C GLN A 12 3.23 -17.42 7.07
N ASN A 13 2.10 -16.84 7.51
CA ASN A 13 0.92 -16.69 6.67
C ASN A 13 1.19 -15.76 5.49
N LEU A 14 1.90 -14.63 5.70
CA LEU A 14 2.28 -13.73 4.60
C LEU A 14 3.18 -14.39 3.57
N ILE A 15 4.14 -15.23 4.00
CA ILE A 15 4.99 -16.00 3.09
C ILE A 15 4.15 -16.99 2.27
N GLN A 16 3.27 -17.76 2.94
CA GLN A 16 2.44 -18.76 2.26
C GLN A 16 1.48 -18.11 1.25
N VAL A 17 0.78 -17.05 1.65
CA VAL A 17 -0.11 -16.30 0.77
C VAL A 17 0.66 -15.61 -0.35
N GLY A 18 1.81 -15.02 -0.02
CA GLY A 18 2.66 -14.35 -1.00
C GLY A 18 3.09 -15.29 -2.11
N ARG A 19 3.47 -16.54 -1.79
CA ARG A 19 3.77 -17.56 -2.81
C ARG A 19 2.59 -17.81 -3.74
N VAL A 20 1.39 -17.93 -3.22
CA VAL A 20 0.18 -18.12 -4.03
C VAL A 20 -0.02 -16.94 -4.96
N ILE A 21 -0.02 -15.71 -4.43
CA ILE A 21 -0.20 -14.50 -5.25
C ILE A 21 0.89 -14.35 -6.31
N ILE A 22 2.15 -14.57 -5.95
CA ILE A 22 3.27 -14.44 -6.89
C ILE A 22 3.24 -15.55 -7.95
N SER A 23 2.74 -16.75 -7.62
CA SER A 23 2.58 -17.84 -8.59
C SER A 23 1.46 -17.60 -9.61
N GLU A 24 0.45 -16.81 -9.24
CA GLU A 24 -0.64 -16.38 -10.14
C GLU A 24 -0.22 -15.25 -11.09
N PHE A 25 0.86 -14.54 -10.80
CA PHE A 25 1.32 -13.39 -11.58
C PHE A 25 1.83 -13.83 -12.97
N ASP A 26 1.32 -13.20 -14.04
CA ASP A 26 1.79 -13.42 -15.41
C ASP A 26 2.81 -12.36 -15.82
N PRO A 27 4.12 -12.66 -15.83
CA PRO A 27 5.16 -11.69 -16.17
C PRO A 27 5.19 -11.31 -17.66
N LYS A 28 4.45 -12.01 -18.52
CA LYS A 28 4.37 -11.70 -19.96
C LYS A 28 3.31 -10.64 -20.27
N ARG A 29 2.45 -10.35 -19.30
CA ARG A 29 1.40 -9.34 -19.42
C ARG A 29 1.70 -8.18 -18.48
N PHE A 30 1.24 -7.00 -18.85
CA PHE A 30 1.32 -5.86 -17.95
C PHE A 30 0.16 -5.93 -16.96
N THR A 31 0.25 -6.83 -15.98
CA THR A 31 -0.80 -7.10 -14.99
C THR A 31 -0.49 -6.48 -13.63
N TYR A 32 -1.52 -6.15 -12.86
CA TYR A 32 -1.41 -5.63 -11.50
C TYR A 32 -2.60 -6.09 -10.65
N LEU A 33 -2.49 -5.94 -9.33
CA LEU A 33 -3.61 -6.14 -8.40
C LEU A 33 -4.30 -4.79 -8.16
N ASN A 34 -5.60 -4.73 -8.43
CA ASN A 34 -6.40 -3.53 -8.19
C ASN A 34 -6.71 -3.35 -6.68
N LEU A 35 -7.42 -2.26 -6.33
CA LEU A 35 -7.79 -1.95 -4.94
C LEU A 35 -8.61 -3.05 -4.23
N LYS A 36 -9.27 -3.92 -5.01
CA LYS A 36 -10.08 -5.05 -4.54
C LYS A 36 -9.33 -6.38 -4.58
N GLY A 37 -8.02 -6.38 -4.90
CA GLY A 37 -7.21 -7.60 -4.98
C GLY A 37 -7.51 -8.49 -6.18
N GLU A 38 -8.13 -7.93 -7.23
CA GLU A 38 -8.40 -8.61 -8.48
C GLU A 38 -7.27 -8.33 -9.48
N TRP A 39 -6.98 -9.31 -10.33
CA TRP A 39 -6.02 -9.15 -11.41
C TRP A 39 -6.61 -8.29 -12.52
N GLU A 40 -5.92 -7.21 -12.88
CA GLU A 40 -6.26 -6.37 -14.03
C GLU A 40 -5.05 -6.24 -14.96
N GLU A 41 -5.33 -5.90 -16.22
CA GLU A 41 -4.33 -5.66 -17.26
C GLU A 41 -4.31 -4.17 -17.65
N ASN A 42 -3.19 -3.74 -18.23
CA ASN A 42 -2.98 -2.40 -18.78
C ASN A 42 -3.08 -1.28 -17.70
N PRO A 43 -2.12 -1.23 -16.75
CA PRO A 43 -1.98 -0.18 -15.74
C PRO A 43 -2.20 1.23 -16.28
N LYS A 44 -3.19 1.94 -15.73
CA LYS A 44 -3.56 3.28 -16.18
C LYS A 44 -2.84 4.37 -15.39
N THR A 45 -2.65 4.13 -14.10
CA THR A 45 -2.04 5.08 -13.17
C THR A 45 -0.62 4.68 -12.80
N LEU A 46 0.16 5.62 -12.23
CA LEU A 46 1.52 5.32 -11.76
C LEU A 46 1.51 4.27 -10.64
N ILE A 47 0.51 4.29 -9.76
CA ILE A 47 0.39 3.30 -8.68
C ILE A 47 0.08 1.90 -9.20
N ASP A 48 -0.72 1.76 -10.27
CA ASP A 48 -0.96 0.47 -10.94
C ASP A 48 0.36 -0.09 -11.49
N ARG A 49 1.20 0.79 -12.07
CA ARG A 49 2.52 0.41 -12.60
C ARG A 49 3.48 0.02 -11.48
N ILE A 50 3.47 0.73 -10.35
CA ILE A 50 4.27 0.37 -9.16
C ILE A 50 3.82 -0.98 -8.60
N SER A 51 2.50 -1.23 -8.52
CA SER A 51 1.96 -2.53 -8.10
C SER A 51 2.44 -3.66 -9.02
N SER A 52 2.36 -3.45 -10.33
CA SER A 52 2.89 -4.39 -11.34
C SER A 52 4.39 -4.63 -11.19
N GLU A 53 5.18 -3.56 -11.03
CA GLU A 53 6.64 -3.65 -10.87
C GLU A 53 7.02 -4.37 -9.58
N LEU A 54 6.35 -4.10 -8.45
CA LEU A 54 6.56 -4.81 -7.19
C LEU A 54 6.33 -6.32 -7.35
N LEU A 55 5.24 -6.69 -8.01
CA LEU A 55 4.91 -8.09 -8.29
C LEU A 55 5.96 -8.74 -9.21
N TYR A 56 6.38 -8.04 -10.26
CA TYR A 56 7.43 -8.51 -11.16
C TYR A 56 8.76 -8.72 -10.43
N GLN A 57 9.16 -7.78 -9.56
CA GLN A 57 10.39 -7.90 -8.77
C GLN A 57 10.34 -9.08 -7.80
N MET A 58 9.20 -9.28 -7.13
CA MET A 58 8.97 -10.44 -6.26
C MET A 58 8.95 -11.75 -7.03
N TRP A 59 8.35 -11.79 -8.22
CA TRP A 59 8.37 -12.96 -9.10
C TRP A 59 9.80 -13.28 -9.56
N ARG A 60 10.51 -12.28 -10.08
CA ARG A 60 11.86 -12.40 -10.67
C ARG A 60 12.92 -12.88 -9.67
N MET A 61 12.78 -12.53 -8.38
CA MET A 61 13.79 -12.90 -7.38
C MET A 61 13.76 -14.40 -7.01
N GLY A 62 12.70 -15.13 -7.33
CA GLY A 62 12.56 -16.56 -7.04
C GLY A 62 12.24 -16.88 -5.57
N GLU A 63 11.75 -18.10 -5.32
CA GLU A 63 11.13 -18.48 -4.04
C GLU A 63 12.05 -18.34 -2.81
N GLU A 64 13.34 -18.67 -2.95
CA GLU A 64 14.31 -18.56 -1.84
C GLU A 64 14.48 -17.11 -1.40
N LYS A 65 14.58 -16.18 -2.36
CA LYS A 65 14.71 -14.75 -2.04
C LYS A 65 13.38 -14.16 -1.58
N GLN A 66 12.26 -14.59 -2.14
CA GLN A 66 10.93 -14.20 -1.66
C GLN A 66 10.74 -14.56 -0.18
N PHE A 67 11.20 -15.74 0.24
CA PHE A 67 11.13 -16.20 1.62
C PHE A 67 11.87 -15.28 2.59
N LEU A 68 12.93 -14.59 2.14
CA LEU A 68 13.66 -13.60 2.94
C LEU A 68 13.07 -12.20 2.79
N PHE A 69 12.66 -11.82 1.58
CA PHE A 69 12.16 -10.49 1.26
C PHE A 69 10.85 -10.17 1.97
N ILE A 70 9.86 -11.08 1.89
CA ILE A 70 8.53 -10.88 2.48
C ILE A 70 8.63 -10.60 3.99
N PRO A 71 9.25 -11.45 4.84
CA PRO A 71 9.30 -11.15 6.27
C PRO A 71 10.10 -9.88 6.58
N ASN A 72 11.16 -9.56 5.84
CA ASN A 72 11.97 -8.37 6.08
C ASN A 72 11.20 -7.08 5.81
N ILE A 73 10.49 -6.99 4.68
CA ILE A 73 9.75 -5.78 4.30
C ILE A 73 8.36 -5.76 4.96
N PHE A 74 7.63 -6.87 4.94
CA PHE A 74 6.23 -6.89 5.36
C PHE A 74 6.09 -6.87 6.89
N SER A 75 7.12 -7.26 7.65
CA SER A 75 7.10 -7.15 9.12
C SER A 75 6.93 -5.71 9.60
N LEU A 76 7.43 -4.73 8.85
CA LEU A 76 7.25 -3.30 9.14
C LEU A 76 5.78 -2.89 9.18
N PHE A 77 4.92 -3.57 8.41
CA PHE A 77 3.49 -3.29 8.31
C PHE A 77 2.64 -4.22 9.18
N ALA A 78 3.16 -5.39 9.51
CA ALA A 78 2.47 -6.46 10.23
C ALA A 78 2.77 -6.51 11.74
N SER A 79 3.51 -5.53 12.29
CA SER A 79 3.76 -5.46 13.74
C SER A 79 2.52 -5.01 14.52
N ASP A 80 2.46 -5.26 15.83
CA ASP A 80 1.34 -4.80 16.67
C ASP A 80 1.16 -3.28 16.63
N ARG A 81 2.27 -2.54 16.57
CA ARG A 81 2.26 -1.08 16.56
C ARG A 81 1.80 -0.51 15.22
N THR A 82 2.10 -1.21 14.13
CA THR A 82 1.93 -0.68 12.77
C THR A 82 0.73 -1.24 12.03
N TRP A 83 0.17 -2.38 12.45
CA TRP A 83 -0.95 -3.02 11.75
C TRP A 83 -2.18 -2.10 11.64
N LEU A 84 -2.55 -1.42 12.73
CA LEU A 84 -3.67 -0.46 12.70
C LEU A 84 -3.38 0.71 11.73
N ILE A 85 -2.14 1.19 11.69
CA ILE A 85 -1.74 2.27 10.77
C ILE A 85 -1.85 1.78 9.32
N THR A 86 -1.34 0.58 9.03
CA THR A 86 -1.47 -0.06 7.71
C THR A 86 -2.94 -0.15 7.28
N LYS A 87 -3.84 -0.56 8.18
CA LYS A 87 -5.28 -0.61 7.91
C LYS A 87 -5.87 0.79 7.64
N LYS A 88 -5.49 1.80 8.41
CA LYS A 88 -5.93 3.20 8.20
C LYS A 88 -5.49 3.73 6.83
N ILE A 89 -4.24 3.46 6.41
CA ILE A 89 -3.74 3.85 5.09
C ILE A 89 -4.54 3.14 4.00
N LYS A 90 -4.77 1.82 4.11
CA LYS A 90 -5.62 1.09 3.16
C LYS A 90 -7.02 1.69 3.07
N LEU A 91 -7.63 2.03 4.20
CA LEU A 91 -8.97 2.62 4.21
C LEU A 91 -9.00 4.00 3.54
N ALA A 92 -8.03 4.85 3.82
CA ALA A 92 -7.88 6.15 3.16
C ALA A 92 -7.80 6.02 1.63
N ARG A 93 -7.12 4.97 1.15
CA ARG A 93 -7.00 4.65 -0.28
C ARG A 93 -8.33 4.23 -0.90
N LEU A 94 -9.14 3.46 -0.18
CA LEU A 94 -10.44 2.97 -0.65
C LEU A 94 -11.48 4.09 -0.76
N GLU A 95 -11.62 4.90 0.27
CA GLU A 95 -12.71 5.89 0.39
C GLU A 95 -12.36 7.24 -0.28
N LYS A 96 -11.09 7.44 -0.68
CA LYS A 96 -10.52 8.74 -1.07
C LYS A 96 -10.89 9.81 0.00
N PRO A 97 -10.82 11.14 -0.16
CA PRO A 97 -10.91 12.06 1.00
C PRO A 97 -12.30 12.17 1.66
N LYS A 98 -13.22 11.21 1.44
CA LYS A 98 -14.56 11.19 2.04
C LYS A 98 -14.57 10.83 3.52
N VAL A 99 -13.56 10.13 4.01
CA VAL A 99 -13.54 9.58 5.37
C VAL A 99 -12.22 9.94 6.05
N ARG A 100 -12.28 10.36 7.32
CA ARG A 100 -11.11 10.52 8.21
C ARG A 100 -10.90 9.21 8.98
N PRO A 101 -9.90 8.37 8.66
CA PRO A 101 -9.70 7.09 9.32
C PRO A 101 -9.36 7.21 10.81
N GLU A 102 -8.94 8.38 11.31
CA GLU A 102 -8.62 8.59 12.73
C GLU A 102 -9.86 8.56 13.63
N SER A 103 -11.02 8.95 13.10
CA SER A 103 -12.26 9.02 13.88
C SER A 103 -12.99 7.68 13.97
N LEU A 104 -12.54 6.65 13.25
CA LEU A 104 -13.18 5.35 13.20
C LEU A 104 -12.57 4.38 14.21
N LYS A 105 -13.42 3.52 14.79
CA LYS A 105 -12.98 2.38 15.60
C LYS A 105 -12.39 1.30 14.70
N GLU A 106 -11.50 0.49 15.28
CA GLU A 106 -10.82 -0.59 14.54
C GLU A 106 -11.80 -1.56 13.86
N ASP A 107 -12.88 -1.94 14.55
CA ASP A 107 -13.94 -2.79 13.99
C ASP A 107 -14.57 -2.19 12.72
N GLU A 108 -14.81 -0.87 12.70
CA GLU A 108 -15.44 -0.18 11.56
C GLU A 108 -14.49 -0.10 10.36
N ILE A 109 -13.20 0.06 10.64
CA ILE A 109 -12.14 -0.01 9.62
C ILE A 109 -12.10 -1.42 9.01
N ASP A 110 -12.14 -2.45 9.84
CA ASP A 110 -12.10 -3.85 9.40
C ASP A 110 -13.31 -4.19 8.53
N GLU A 111 -14.52 -3.83 8.97
CA GLU A 111 -15.76 -4.05 8.21
C GLU A 111 -15.71 -3.40 6.82
N LYS A 112 -15.27 -2.13 6.73
CA LYS A 112 -15.15 -1.43 5.45
C LYS A 112 -14.12 -2.06 4.51
N ILE A 113 -12.96 -2.45 5.04
CA ILE A 113 -11.93 -3.12 4.24
C ILE A 113 -12.42 -4.49 3.76
N ILE A 114 -13.01 -5.31 4.64
CA ILE A 114 -13.55 -6.63 4.29
C ILE A 114 -14.63 -6.51 3.21
N GLN A 115 -15.54 -5.54 3.35
CA GLN A 115 -16.60 -5.30 2.38
C GLN A 115 -16.03 -4.96 0.99
N SER A 116 -14.93 -4.21 0.92
CA SER A 116 -14.28 -3.86 -0.36
C SER A 116 -13.71 -5.07 -1.10
N TYR A 117 -13.26 -6.10 -0.38
CA TYR A 117 -12.73 -7.34 -0.95
C TYR A 117 -13.81 -8.37 -1.25
N SER A 118 -14.99 -8.25 -0.63
CA SER A 118 -16.08 -9.24 -0.75
C SER A 118 -16.59 -9.40 -2.19
N SER A 119 -16.43 -8.40 -3.05
CA SER A 119 -16.77 -8.52 -4.47
C SER A 119 -15.78 -9.33 -5.29
N GLY A 120 -14.53 -9.49 -4.82
CA GLY A 120 -13.42 -10.07 -5.59
C GLY A 120 -13.18 -11.57 -5.38
N GLY A 121 -14.00 -12.25 -4.57
CA GLY A 121 -13.95 -13.71 -4.41
C GLY A 121 -12.68 -14.29 -3.75
N ARG A 122 -11.77 -13.44 -3.26
CA ARG A 122 -10.54 -13.85 -2.56
C ARG A 122 -10.87 -14.32 -1.14
N SER A 123 -10.15 -15.35 -0.68
CA SER A 123 -10.22 -15.78 0.72
C SER A 123 -9.69 -14.68 1.66
N GLU A 124 -10.33 -14.48 2.81
CA GLU A 124 -9.91 -13.48 3.81
C GLU A 124 -8.48 -13.67 4.30
N LYS A 125 -7.95 -14.91 4.24
CA LYS A 125 -6.56 -15.20 4.58
C LYS A 125 -5.57 -14.41 3.73
N VAL A 126 -5.99 -14.00 2.53
CA VAL A 126 -5.19 -13.26 1.54
C VAL A 126 -5.18 -11.76 1.82
N TYR A 127 -6.21 -11.23 2.50
CA TYR A 127 -6.39 -9.79 2.65
C TYR A 127 -5.19 -9.09 3.30
N PRO A 128 -4.56 -9.62 4.36
CA PRO A 128 -3.43 -8.93 4.95
C PRO A 128 -2.24 -8.75 4.00
N PHE A 129 -1.98 -9.74 3.13
CA PHE A 129 -0.93 -9.62 2.11
C PHE A 129 -1.26 -8.50 1.10
N LEU A 130 -2.50 -8.48 0.60
CA LEU A 130 -2.97 -7.47 -0.35
C LEU A 130 -2.96 -6.06 0.25
N ILE A 131 -3.37 -5.93 1.51
CA ILE A 131 -3.34 -4.68 2.27
C ILE A 131 -1.90 -4.16 2.35
N ILE A 132 -0.94 -5.00 2.74
CA ILE A 132 0.46 -4.59 2.87
C ILE A 132 1.06 -4.22 1.51
N LEU A 133 0.78 -5.01 0.47
CA LEU A 133 1.27 -4.75 -0.89
C LEU A 133 0.77 -3.40 -1.42
N GLU A 134 -0.52 -3.10 -1.24
CA GLU A 134 -1.12 -1.82 -1.64
C GLU A 134 -0.51 -0.65 -0.87
N VAL A 135 -0.35 -0.79 0.45
CA VAL A 135 0.24 0.26 1.30
C VAL A 135 1.70 0.51 0.92
N LEU A 136 2.47 -0.54 0.64
CA LEU A 136 3.84 -0.42 0.15
C LEU A 136 3.90 0.31 -1.20
N ALA A 137 3.03 -0.06 -2.15
CA ALA A 137 2.94 0.60 -3.45
C ALA A 137 2.61 2.10 -3.30
N TRP A 138 1.70 2.44 -2.38
CA TRP A 138 1.37 3.83 -2.08
C TRP A 138 2.53 4.60 -1.45
N ILE A 139 3.28 4.01 -0.50
CA ILE A 139 4.44 4.66 0.10
C ILE A 139 5.50 4.96 -0.97
N LEU A 140 5.79 3.99 -1.85
CA LEU A 140 6.75 4.20 -2.94
C LEU A 140 6.29 5.30 -3.89
N HIS A 141 5.00 5.34 -4.22
CA HIS A 141 4.41 6.41 -5.02
C HIS A 141 4.60 7.79 -4.36
N TYR A 142 4.26 7.88 -3.08
CA TYR A 142 4.35 9.12 -2.30
C TYR A 142 5.80 9.60 -2.19
N GLU A 143 6.73 8.72 -1.84
CA GLU A 143 8.15 9.08 -1.71
C GLU A 143 8.77 9.49 -3.05
N ALA A 144 8.44 8.80 -4.15
CA ALA A 144 8.87 9.20 -5.49
C ALA A 144 8.36 10.61 -5.84
N THR A 145 7.08 10.88 -5.56
CA THR A 145 6.47 12.20 -5.80
C THR A 145 7.11 13.29 -4.94
N ARG A 146 7.37 13.01 -3.66
CA ARG A 146 8.03 13.93 -2.72
C ARG A 146 9.45 14.29 -3.19
N LEU A 147 10.25 13.27 -3.52
CA LEU A 147 11.62 13.47 -3.99
C LEU A 147 11.66 14.25 -5.31
N ASN A 148 10.76 13.96 -6.24
CA ASN A 148 10.66 14.70 -7.50
C ASN A 148 10.26 16.17 -7.27
N ALA A 149 9.33 16.44 -6.35
CA ALA A 149 8.92 17.79 -5.99
C ALA A 149 10.03 18.60 -5.31
N GLU A 150 10.92 17.94 -4.57
CA GLU A 150 12.03 18.56 -3.83
C GLU A 150 13.32 18.66 -4.67
N SER A 151 13.38 17.97 -5.81
CA SER A 151 14.55 17.96 -6.69
C SER A 151 14.92 19.36 -7.19
N PHE A 152 16.22 19.63 -7.25
CA PHE A 152 16.72 20.83 -7.91
C PHE A 152 16.62 20.66 -9.42
N VAL A 153 16.11 21.68 -10.11
CA VAL A 153 16.00 21.70 -11.57
C VAL A 153 16.69 22.97 -12.06
N HIS A 154 17.61 22.82 -13.00
CA HIS A 154 18.32 23.95 -13.60
C HIS A 154 17.37 24.86 -14.37
N ASP A 155 17.76 26.14 -14.51
CA ASP A 155 16.85 27.12 -15.07
C ASP A 155 16.49 26.91 -16.54
N TRP A 156 17.39 26.28 -17.28
CA TRP A 156 17.27 26.01 -18.70
C TRP A 156 16.43 24.77 -19.01
N ASP A 157 16.19 23.88 -18.05
CA ASP A 157 15.41 22.65 -18.27
C ASP A 157 13.92 22.90 -17.98
N THR A 158 13.25 23.48 -18.97
CA THR A 158 11.83 23.80 -18.91
C THR A 158 10.94 22.56 -18.78
N ALA A 159 11.34 21.42 -19.36
CA ALA A 159 10.59 20.17 -19.26
C ALA A 159 10.63 19.59 -17.83
N ALA A 160 11.81 19.56 -17.21
CA ALA A 160 11.95 19.14 -15.82
C ALA A 160 11.24 20.10 -14.85
N LYS A 161 11.18 21.40 -15.17
CA LYS A 161 10.40 22.38 -14.38
C LYS A 161 8.90 22.06 -14.41
N VAL A 162 8.35 21.69 -15.56
CA VAL A 162 6.94 21.27 -15.68
C VAL A 162 6.68 20.01 -14.86
N GLN A 163 7.53 18.99 -14.97
CA GLN A 163 7.39 17.75 -14.19
C GLN A 163 7.50 17.98 -12.68
N LYS A 164 8.40 18.88 -12.25
CA LYS A 164 8.50 19.29 -10.85
C LYS A 164 7.22 19.97 -10.38
N GLN A 165 6.67 20.88 -11.18
CA GLN A 165 5.40 21.56 -10.84
C GLN A 165 4.22 20.58 -10.77
N GLU A 166 4.14 19.62 -11.69
CA GLU A 166 3.14 18.55 -11.62
C GLU A 166 3.31 17.69 -10.36
N SER A 167 4.55 17.36 -9.98
CA SER A 167 4.85 16.61 -8.75
C SER A 167 4.44 17.39 -7.51
N ILE A 168 4.65 18.71 -7.48
CA ILE A 168 4.18 19.60 -6.41
C ILE A 168 2.65 19.59 -6.34
N ASN A 169 1.96 19.73 -7.47
CA ASN A 169 0.50 19.73 -7.53
C ASN A 169 -0.09 18.39 -7.07
N ASN A 170 0.50 17.28 -7.52
CA ASN A 170 0.11 15.92 -7.14
C ASN A 170 0.38 15.64 -5.66
N ARG A 171 1.50 16.13 -5.10
CA ARG A 171 1.77 16.07 -3.66
C ARG A 171 0.63 16.70 -2.87
N PHE A 172 0.11 17.86 -3.28
CA PHE A 172 -1.00 18.52 -2.57
C PHE A 172 -2.35 17.83 -2.75
N ALA A 173 -2.61 17.22 -3.91
CA ALA A 173 -3.84 16.47 -4.17
C ALA A 173 -3.88 15.11 -3.44
N GLU A 174 -2.72 14.51 -3.18
CA GLU A 174 -2.59 13.17 -2.59
C GLU A 174 -2.24 13.16 -1.10
N ILE A 175 -2.00 14.33 -0.48
CA ILE A 175 -1.94 14.42 0.98
C ILE A 175 -3.32 14.05 1.51
N CYS A 176 -3.43 12.78 1.87
CA CYS A 176 -4.30 12.33 2.93
C CYS A 176 -3.85 13.06 4.20
N LEU A 177 -4.38 14.27 4.44
CA LEU A 177 -4.23 15.04 5.68
C LEU A 177 -4.37 14.17 6.95
N PRO A 178 -5.21 13.12 6.95
CA PRO A 178 -5.23 12.08 7.98
C PRO A 178 -3.87 11.37 8.22
N CYS A 179 -3.25 10.80 7.19
CA CYS A 179 -2.11 9.87 7.32
C CYS A 179 -0.79 10.56 7.70
N THR A 180 -0.58 11.82 7.33
CA THR A 180 0.62 12.58 7.72
C THR A 180 0.60 13.00 9.19
N ARG A 181 -0.56 13.00 9.88
CA ARG A 181 -0.64 13.18 11.34
C ARG A 181 -0.34 11.91 12.12
N ILE A 182 -0.61 10.74 11.55
CA ILE A 182 -0.40 9.45 12.24
C ILE A 182 1.08 9.22 12.57
N SER A 183 2.04 9.76 11.80
CA SER A 183 3.47 9.63 12.10
C SER A 183 3.98 10.55 13.21
N VAL A 184 3.28 11.66 13.51
CA VAL A 184 3.76 12.68 14.45
C VAL A 184 3.31 12.37 15.87
N ASP A 185 2.10 11.84 16.05
CA ASP A 185 1.54 11.58 17.38
C ASP A 185 2.06 10.28 18.02
N SER A 186 2.66 9.35 17.24
CA SER A 186 3.26 8.12 17.76
C SER A 186 4.68 8.29 18.32
N TYR A 187 5.27 9.49 18.23
CA TYR A 187 6.63 9.77 18.71
C TYR A 187 6.71 10.66 19.96
N ASN A 188 5.58 11.20 20.44
CA ASN A 188 5.55 12.06 21.64
C ASN A 188 5.18 11.30 22.91
N GLY A 189 5.95 10.25 23.22
CA GLY A 189 5.72 9.43 24.41
C GLY A 189 6.99 8.87 25.01
N SER A 190 7.92 9.74 25.42
CA SER A 190 8.81 9.56 26.59
C SER A 190 9.94 10.60 26.59
N LEU A 191 9.66 11.79 27.10
CA LEU A 191 10.65 12.64 27.75
C LEU A 191 9.92 13.31 28.90
N PHE A 192 10.05 12.70 30.08
CA PHE A 192 10.02 13.21 31.46
C PHE A 192 9.70 12.04 32.40
#